data_AF-Q8R217-F1
#
_entry.id   AF-Q8R217-F1
#
_cell.length_a   1.000
_cell.length_b   1.000
_cell.length_c   1.000
_cell.angle_alpha   90.00
_cell.angle_beta   90.00
_cell.angle_gamma   90.00
#
_symmetry.space_group_name_H-M   'P 1'
#
loop_
_entity.id
_entity.type
_entity.pdbx_description
1 polymer ?
#
loop_
_entity_poly.entity_id
_entity_poly.type
_entity_poly.pdbx_seq_one_letter_code
_entity_poly.pdbx_strand_id
1 'polypeptide(L)'
;MLRCQNHTCMKECHKVTEVDSSTGKNKAGPECFHCEEGCSKSRPAGCPHPCVLPCHPGKCPPCVQMLRIKCHCKITSLYVECRKITTADVSEKNLLSCCKNQCPKELPCGHRCKEMCHPGECPFNCNQKVKLRCPCKRIKRELPCNKVRENQVSVECDATCKEMKRKASEVKEAEANAALEEEKRRQQAELEAFENRLKGRRKKSRKRDEVAVELSPWQKYKSYLLPVCAVVVAVLMWYIFHGVD
;
A
#
# COMPACT_ATOMS: atom_id res chain seq x y z
N MET A 1 -41.00 9.09 65.87
CA MET A 1 -40.16 8.96 64.66
C MET A 1 -38.69 8.99 65.08
N LEU A 2 -37.84 8.19 64.44
CA LEU A 2 -36.37 8.20 64.64
C LEU A 2 -35.75 9.53 64.17
N ARG A 3 -34.48 9.78 64.51
CA ARG A 3 -33.75 11.00 64.10
C ARG A 3 -33.70 11.21 62.58
N CYS A 4 -33.80 10.13 61.80
CA CYS A 4 -33.89 10.18 60.34
C CYS A 4 -35.23 10.70 59.81
N GLN A 5 -36.25 10.83 60.68
CA GLN A 5 -37.63 11.28 60.41
C GLN A 5 -38.45 10.42 59.43
N ASN A 6 -37.85 9.40 58.82
CA ASN A 6 -38.52 8.52 57.86
C ASN A 6 -38.95 7.18 58.47
N HIS A 7 -38.36 6.75 59.59
CA HIS A 7 -38.64 5.46 60.24
C HIS A 7 -39.09 5.65 61.69
N THR A 8 -39.86 4.69 62.21
CA THR A 8 -40.34 4.65 63.60
C THR A 8 -39.46 3.72 64.45
N CYS A 9 -39.44 3.93 65.77
CA CYS A 9 -38.66 3.08 66.66
C CYS A 9 -39.32 1.71 66.78
N MET A 10 -38.57 0.64 66.50
CA MET A 10 -39.07 -0.76 66.56
C MET A 10 -38.89 -1.40 67.94
N LYS A 11 -38.33 -0.69 68.93
CA LYS A 11 -38.25 -1.20 70.30
C LYS A 11 -39.65 -1.32 70.89
N GLU A 12 -39.99 -2.49 71.42
CA GLU A 12 -41.18 -2.66 72.26
C GLU A 12 -41.11 -1.65 73.43
N CYS A 13 -42.26 -1.02 73.72
CA CYS A 13 -42.47 0.11 74.63
C CYS A 13 -41.30 0.42 75.59
N HIS A 14 -40.53 1.47 75.28
CA HIS A 14 -39.44 1.96 76.13
C HIS A 14 -39.71 3.42 76.57
N LYS A 15 -39.18 3.79 77.73
CA LYS A 15 -39.25 5.19 78.21
C LYS A 15 -38.39 6.06 77.30
N VAL A 16 -38.89 7.22 76.89
CA VAL A 16 -38.15 8.23 76.11
C VAL A 16 -38.04 9.48 76.96
N THR A 17 -36.83 10.00 77.13
CA THR A 17 -36.59 11.20 77.92
C THR A 17 -36.96 12.41 77.06
N GLU A 18 -37.94 13.22 77.47
CA GLU A 18 -38.32 14.42 76.73
C GLU A 18 -37.22 15.46 76.84
N VAL A 19 -36.53 15.71 75.72
CA VAL A 19 -35.32 16.56 75.71
C VAL A 19 -35.66 18.05 75.64
N ASP A 20 -36.90 18.45 75.26
CA ASP A 20 -37.34 19.86 75.19
C ASP A 20 -38.89 20.01 75.25
N SER A 21 -39.42 20.83 76.16
CA SER A 21 -40.87 21.08 76.34
C SER A 21 -41.56 21.85 75.20
N SER A 22 -40.80 22.33 74.21
CA SER A 22 -41.31 23.15 73.09
C SER A 22 -41.51 22.36 71.79
N THR A 23 -41.30 21.04 71.83
CA THR A 23 -41.16 20.25 70.60
C THR A 23 -42.00 18.98 70.68
N GLY A 24 -43.05 18.90 69.84
CA GLY A 24 -44.13 17.90 69.95
C GLY A 24 -43.72 16.42 70.07
N LYS A 25 -44.64 15.64 70.63
CA LYS A 25 -44.58 14.23 71.11
C LYS A 25 -44.05 13.14 70.16
N ASN A 26 -43.58 13.50 68.96
CA ASN A 26 -43.23 12.57 67.88
C ASN A 26 -41.71 12.49 67.56
N LYS A 27 -40.83 13.13 68.35
CA LYS A 27 -39.37 13.13 68.11
C LYS A 27 -38.64 12.02 68.88
N ALA A 28 -37.49 11.60 68.36
CA ALA A 28 -36.65 10.57 68.97
C ALA A 28 -35.83 11.12 70.14
N GLY A 29 -35.92 10.49 71.31
CA GLY A 29 -34.97 10.69 72.41
C GLY A 29 -33.68 9.89 72.21
N PRO A 30 -32.65 10.09 73.07
CA PRO A 30 -31.38 9.37 73.00
C PRO A 30 -31.51 7.85 73.20
N GLU A 31 -32.58 7.38 73.84
CA GLU A 31 -32.82 5.96 74.11
C GLU A 31 -33.58 5.22 72.99
N CYS A 32 -34.09 5.95 72.00
CA CYS A 32 -34.63 5.39 70.76
C CYS A 32 -33.51 4.75 69.91
N PHE A 33 -33.89 3.76 69.09
CA PHE A 33 -32.97 3.08 68.17
C PHE A 33 -32.42 4.06 67.10
N HIS A 34 -31.17 3.89 66.68
CA HIS A 34 -30.59 4.67 65.59
C HIS A 34 -30.89 3.96 64.27
N CYS A 35 -31.39 4.70 63.28
CA CYS A 35 -31.67 4.11 61.98
C CYS A 35 -30.36 3.77 61.26
N GLU A 36 -30.10 2.48 61.05
CA GLU A 36 -28.93 1.97 60.29
C GLU A 36 -29.27 1.62 58.84
N GLU A 37 -30.54 1.75 58.45
CA GLU A 37 -30.96 1.52 57.07
C GLU A 37 -30.37 2.56 56.10
N GLY A 38 -30.07 2.11 54.88
CA GLY A 38 -29.67 2.98 53.79
C GLY A 38 -30.77 3.95 53.37
N CYS A 39 -30.39 5.07 52.75
CA CYS A 39 -31.37 6.02 52.24
C CYS A 39 -32.08 5.49 50.98
N SER A 40 -33.37 5.18 51.10
CA SER A 40 -34.25 4.70 50.00
C SER A 40 -34.83 5.82 49.12
N LYS A 41 -34.40 7.08 49.31
CA LYS A 41 -34.89 8.21 48.51
C LYS A 41 -34.30 8.17 47.10
N SER A 42 -35.17 8.23 46.10
CA SER A 42 -34.76 8.38 44.70
C SER A 42 -33.94 9.65 44.51
N ARG A 43 -32.80 9.52 43.84
CA ARG A 43 -31.97 10.67 43.47
C ARG A 43 -32.66 11.49 42.36
N PRO A 44 -32.23 12.76 42.15
CA PRO A 44 -32.73 13.59 41.05
C PRO A 44 -32.62 12.89 39.70
N ALA A 45 -33.50 13.25 38.77
CA ALA A 45 -33.59 12.64 37.44
C ALA A 45 -32.22 12.57 36.75
N GLY A 46 -31.84 11.38 36.26
CA GLY A 46 -30.59 11.15 35.55
C GLY A 46 -29.43 10.63 36.41
N CYS A 47 -29.61 10.42 37.72
CA CYS A 47 -28.65 9.73 38.57
C CYS A 47 -29.13 8.30 38.88
N PRO A 48 -28.50 7.23 38.34
CA PRO A 48 -28.92 5.85 38.59
C PRO A 48 -28.39 5.28 39.91
N HIS A 49 -27.59 6.05 40.66
CA HIS A 49 -26.91 5.56 41.85
C HIS A 49 -27.79 5.65 43.11
N PRO A 50 -27.70 4.68 44.04
CA PRO A 50 -28.27 4.82 45.36
C PRO A 50 -27.58 5.94 46.16
N CYS A 51 -28.23 6.45 47.20
CA CYS A 51 -27.58 7.32 48.15
C CYS A 51 -26.62 6.48 49.02
N VAL A 52 -25.38 6.94 49.20
CA VAL A 52 -24.36 6.23 50.01
C VAL A 52 -24.55 6.52 51.51
N LEU A 53 -25.34 7.56 51.84
CA LEU A 53 -25.60 7.91 53.22
C LEU A 53 -26.66 7.00 53.85
N PRO A 54 -26.59 6.76 55.17
CA PRO A 54 -27.69 6.18 55.92
C PRO A 54 -28.93 7.08 55.83
N CYS A 55 -30.07 6.55 56.27
CA CYS A 55 -31.34 7.27 56.26
C CYS A 55 -31.19 8.64 56.95
N HIS A 56 -31.43 9.70 56.19
CA HIS A 56 -31.19 11.07 56.64
C HIS A 56 -32.43 11.95 56.40
N PRO A 57 -32.63 13.00 57.21
CA PRO A 57 -33.63 14.01 56.92
C PRO A 57 -33.23 14.85 55.69
N GLY A 58 -34.20 15.43 54.99
CA GLY A 58 -33.95 16.32 53.84
C GLY A 58 -33.57 15.62 52.52
N LYS A 59 -33.04 16.41 51.57
CA LYS A 59 -32.67 15.97 50.20
C LYS A 59 -31.28 15.31 50.20
N CYS A 60 -31.08 14.34 49.31
CA CYS A 60 -29.78 13.66 49.16
C CYS A 60 -28.71 14.62 48.63
N PRO A 61 -27.44 14.52 49.11
CA PRO A 61 -26.35 15.33 48.56
C PRO A 61 -26.03 14.94 47.10
N PRO A 62 -25.37 15.82 46.34
CA PRO A 62 -24.96 15.54 44.95
C PRO A 62 -24.14 14.26 44.83
N CYS A 63 -24.31 13.55 43.71
CA CYS A 63 -23.63 12.28 43.48
C CYS A 63 -22.18 12.50 43.04
N VAL A 64 -21.22 11.90 43.76
CA VAL A 64 -19.79 11.91 43.43
C VAL A 64 -19.31 10.62 42.76
N GLN A 65 -20.23 9.68 42.50
CA GLN A 65 -19.88 8.41 41.85
C GLN A 65 -19.60 8.62 40.36
N MET A 66 -18.75 7.77 39.80
CA MET A 66 -18.37 7.81 38.39
C MET A 66 -19.36 7.00 37.53
N LEU A 67 -19.88 7.62 36.48
CA LEU A 67 -20.66 6.97 35.45
C LEU A 67 -19.78 6.57 34.28
N ARG A 68 -19.98 5.33 33.82
CA ARG A 68 -19.39 4.85 32.57
C ARG A 68 -20.30 5.23 31.41
N ILE A 69 -19.86 6.18 30.59
CA ILE A 69 -20.58 6.63 29.39
C ILE A 69 -19.88 6.16 28.12
N LYS A 70 -20.65 5.91 27.06
CA LYS A 70 -20.10 5.58 25.74
C LYS A 70 -19.69 6.87 25.03
N CYS A 71 -18.47 6.88 24.48
CA CYS A 71 -18.00 8.01 23.68
C CYS A 71 -18.76 8.10 22.34
N HIS A 72 -18.82 9.29 21.73
CA HIS A 72 -19.38 9.47 20.38
C HIS A 72 -18.71 8.61 19.30
N CYS A 73 -17.44 8.25 19.50
CA CYS A 73 -16.74 7.33 18.60
C CYS A 73 -17.19 5.87 18.74
N LYS A 74 -17.98 5.53 19.77
CA LYS A 74 -18.47 4.19 20.14
C LYS A 74 -17.38 3.16 20.51
N ILE A 75 -16.10 3.49 20.35
CA ILE A 75 -14.96 2.61 20.68
C ILE A 75 -14.64 2.67 22.17
N THR A 76 -14.46 3.87 22.71
CA THR A 76 -14.00 4.07 24.09
C THR A 76 -15.17 4.32 25.03
N SER A 77 -15.05 3.85 26.27
CA SER A 77 -15.92 4.24 27.38
C SER A 77 -15.20 5.27 28.25
N LEU A 78 -15.90 6.34 28.63
CA LEU A 78 -15.38 7.39 29.50
C LEU A 78 -15.97 7.24 30.90
N TYR A 79 -15.19 7.59 31.91
CA TYR A 79 -15.65 7.65 33.29
C TYR A 79 -15.81 9.12 33.66
N VAL A 80 -17.05 9.53 33.93
CA VAL A 80 -17.39 10.93 34.22
C VAL A 80 -18.19 10.98 35.52
N GLU A 81 -17.91 11.95 36.39
CA GLU A 81 -18.67 12.13 37.61
C GLU A 81 -20.16 12.34 37.33
N CYS A 82 -21.00 11.63 38.07
CA CYS A 82 -22.45 11.64 37.86
C CYS A 82 -23.02 13.05 38.00
N ARG A 83 -22.59 13.84 39.00
CA ARG A 83 -23.04 15.23 39.14
C ARG A 83 -22.77 16.03 37.86
N LYS A 84 -21.55 15.96 37.32
CA LYS A 84 -21.15 16.74 36.14
C LYS A 84 -22.04 16.43 34.94
N ILE A 85 -22.26 15.15 34.64
CA ILE A 85 -23.08 14.78 33.48
C ILE A 85 -24.59 14.99 33.70
N THR A 86 -25.10 14.81 34.92
CA THR A 86 -26.53 14.99 35.20
C THR A 86 -26.95 16.46 35.20
N THR A 87 -26.09 17.37 35.69
CA THR A 87 -26.39 18.81 35.72
C THR A 87 -25.96 19.57 34.47
N ALA A 88 -25.10 18.99 33.64
CA ALA A 88 -24.61 19.61 32.41
C ALA A 88 -25.74 19.88 31.40
N ASP A 89 -25.59 20.98 30.67
CA ASP A 89 -26.37 21.28 29.46
C ASP A 89 -25.98 20.34 28.30
N VAL A 90 -26.66 20.47 27.16
CA VAL A 90 -26.45 19.60 26.00
C VAL A 90 -25.03 19.73 25.43
N SER A 91 -24.47 20.93 25.41
CA SER A 91 -23.12 21.19 24.88
C SER A 91 -22.06 20.58 25.79
N GLU A 92 -22.17 20.81 27.10
CA GLU A 92 -21.25 20.24 28.08
C GLU A 92 -21.35 18.71 28.13
N LYS A 93 -22.56 18.13 28.03
CA LYS A 93 -22.75 16.68 27.89
C LYS A 93 -22.04 16.12 26.66
N ASN A 94 -22.10 16.84 25.53
CA ASN A 94 -21.40 16.42 24.32
C ASN A 94 -19.88 16.43 24.50
N LEU A 95 -19.33 17.41 25.21
CA LEU A 95 -17.91 17.49 25.52
C LEU A 95 -17.46 16.40 26.52
N LEU A 96 -18.26 16.16 27.56
CA LEU A 96 -18.00 15.09 28.54
C LEU A 96 -18.07 13.69 27.90
N SER A 97 -18.90 13.53 26.87
CA SER A 97 -19.04 12.28 26.10
C SER A 97 -18.03 12.17 24.94
N CYS A 98 -17.05 13.06 24.85
CA CYS A 98 -15.99 13.07 23.84
C CYS A 98 -14.66 12.58 24.43
N CYS A 99 -14.02 11.60 23.78
CA CYS A 99 -12.71 11.10 24.19
C CYS A 99 -11.54 12.03 23.82
N LYS A 100 -11.83 13.14 23.13
CA LYS A 100 -10.87 14.15 22.65
C LYS A 100 -9.81 13.64 21.66
N ASN A 101 -9.87 12.36 21.28
CA ASN A 101 -9.04 11.80 20.22
C ASN A 101 -9.59 12.16 18.84
N GLN A 102 -8.77 12.02 17.80
CA GLN A 102 -9.20 12.13 16.42
C GLN A 102 -10.33 11.14 16.12
N CYS A 103 -11.34 11.59 15.36
CA CYS A 103 -12.47 10.75 14.99
C CYS A 103 -11.99 9.54 14.16
N PRO A 104 -12.35 8.30 14.55
CA PRO A 104 -11.88 7.09 13.86
C PRO A 104 -12.67 6.80 12.57
N LYS A 105 -13.74 7.56 12.28
CA LYS A 105 -14.58 7.35 11.11
C LYS A 105 -13.88 7.80 9.83
N GLU A 106 -14.14 7.09 8.75
CA GLU A 106 -13.63 7.43 7.42
C GLU A 106 -14.65 8.25 6.64
N LEU A 107 -14.14 9.24 5.90
CA LEU A 107 -14.91 10.07 4.99
C LEU A 107 -15.16 9.31 3.68
N PRO A 108 -16.12 9.74 2.84
CA PRO A 108 -16.39 9.09 1.54
C PRO A 108 -15.19 9.03 0.58
N CYS A 109 -14.18 9.86 0.82
CA CYS A 109 -12.92 9.86 0.06
C CYS A 109 -11.90 8.82 0.54
N GLY A 110 -12.25 7.96 1.52
CA GLY A 110 -11.37 6.95 2.12
C GLY A 110 -10.38 7.49 3.17
N HIS A 111 -10.34 8.80 3.40
CA HIS A 111 -9.50 9.39 4.43
C HIS A 111 -10.18 9.40 5.80
N ARG A 112 -9.42 9.24 6.88
CA ARG A 112 -9.94 9.41 8.25
C ARG A 112 -10.33 10.86 8.51
N CYS A 113 -11.45 11.06 9.20
CA CYS A 113 -11.88 12.38 9.65
C CYS A 113 -10.78 13.02 10.52
N LYS A 114 -10.42 14.28 10.24
CA LYS A 114 -9.40 15.02 10.99
C LYS A 114 -9.95 15.73 12.22
N GLU A 115 -11.27 15.86 12.32
CA GLU A 115 -11.91 16.46 13.48
C GLU A 115 -11.70 15.60 14.72
N MET A 116 -11.69 16.26 15.88
CA MET A 116 -11.80 15.57 17.15
C MET A 116 -13.12 14.79 17.21
N CYS A 117 -13.16 13.77 18.05
CA CYS A 117 -14.37 12.97 18.26
C CYS A 117 -15.56 13.90 18.50
N HIS A 118 -16.56 13.80 17.63
CA HIS A 118 -17.70 14.70 17.59
C HIS A 118 -18.99 13.87 17.56
N PRO A 119 -20.10 14.44 18.03
CA PRO A 119 -21.41 13.81 17.86
C PRO A 119 -21.78 13.73 16.37
N GLY A 120 -22.63 12.75 16.03
CA GLY A 120 -23.21 12.66 14.68
C GLY A 120 -22.27 12.20 13.57
N GLU A 121 -22.59 12.63 12.35
CA GLU A 121 -21.86 12.32 11.11
C GLU A 121 -20.65 13.23 10.91
N CYS A 122 -19.64 12.73 10.19
CA CYS A 122 -18.43 13.50 9.92
C CYS A 122 -18.66 14.55 8.83
N PRO A 123 -17.95 15.70 8.87
CA PRO A 123 -18.00 16.67 7.80
C PRO A 123 -17.52 16.06 6.48
N PHE A 124 -18.26 16.28 5.39
CA PHE A 124 -17.95 15.72 4.07
C PHE A 124 -16.69 16.32 3.41
N ASN A 125 -16.25 17.51 3.87
CA ASN A 125 -15.09 18.17 3.30
C ASN A 125 -13.79 17.54 3.81
N CYS A 126 -12.98 17.03 2.89
CA CYS A 126 -11.69 16.45 3.21
C CYS A 126 -10.57 17.45 2.92
N ASN A 127 -9.99 18.03 3.97
CA ASN A 127 -8.83 18.93 3.88
C ASN A 127 -7.48 18.17 4.00
N GLN A 128 -7.48 16.86 3.73
CA GLN A 128 -6.22 16.10 3.67
C GLN A 128 -5.48 16.43 2.37
N LYS A 129 -4.15 16.55 2.44
CA LYS A 129 -3.32 16.80 1.25
C LYS A 129 -3.05 15.49 0.54
N VAL A 130 -3.36 15.43 -0.75
CA VAL A 130 -3.05 14.31 -1.64
C VAL A 130 -1.95 14.74 -2.62
N LYS A 131 -1.05 13.80 -2.95
CA LYS A 131 0.05 14.03 -3.87
C LYS A 131 -0.39 13.69 -5.29
N LEU A 132 -0.54 14.71 -6.12
CA LEU A 132 -0.80 14.54 -7.56
C LEU A 132 0.49 14.70 -8.36
N ARG A 133 0.56 14.01 -9.49
CA ARG A 133 1.69 14.08 -10.42
C ARG A 133 1.22 14.46 -11.81
N CYS A 134 2.08 15.12 -12.57
CA CYS A 134 1.84 15.28 -14.02
C CYS A 134 1.70 13.90 -14.69
N PRO A 135 1.10 13.83 -15.89
CA PRO A 135 1.09 12.62 -16.72
C PRO A 135 2.50 12.04 -16.96
N CYS A 136 3.50 12.92 -17.00
CA CYS A 136 4.91 12.59 -17.13
C CYS A 136 5.62 12.14 -15.83
N LYS A 137 4.92 12.14 -14.70
CA LYS A 137 5.40 11.83 -13.33
C LYS A 137 6.57 12.67 -12.78
N ARG A 138 7.05 13.69 -13.52
CA ARG A 138 8.13 14.62 -13.13
C ARG A 138 7.69 15.65 -12.10
N ILE A 139 6.61 16.38 -12.36
CA ILE A 139 6.06 17.38 -11.44
C ILE A 139 5.22 16.66 -10.37
N LYS A 140 5.43 17.03 -9.11
CA LYS A 140 4.61 16.60 -7.96
C LYS A 140 4.06 17.83 -7.27
N ARG A 141 2.76 17.84 -6.97
CA ARG A 141 2.13 18.90 -6.18
C ARG A 141 1.23 18.29 -5.10
N GLU A 142 1.19 18.93 -3.96
CA GLU A 142 0.30 18.57 -2.86
C GLU A 142 -0.93 19.46 -2.91
N LEU A 143 -2.10 18.84 -3.03
CA LEU A 143 -3.37 19.54 -3.18
C LEU A 143 -4.38 18.96 -2.19
N PRO A 144 -5.32 19.76 -1.67
CA PRO A 144 -6.32 19.27 -0.74
C PRO A 144 -7.33 18.35 -1.46
N CYS A 145 -7.71 17.25 -0.80
CA CYS A 145 -8.52 16.16 -1.36
C CYS A 145 -9.89 16.64 -1.85
N ASN A 146 -10.53 17.58 -1.16
CA ASN A 146 -11.79 18.19 -1.61
C ASN A 146 -11.66 18.81 -3.02
N LYS A 147 -10.62 19.63 -3.26
CA LYS A 147 -10.39 20.27 -4.56
C LYS A 147 -10.07 19.28 -5.66
N VAL A 148 -9.40 18.17 -5.32
CA VAL A 148 -9.10 17.10 -6.27
C VAL A 148 -10.37 16.32 -6.64
N ARG A 149 -11.23 16.00 -5.67
CA ARG A 149 -12.51 15.30 -5.93
C ARG A 149 -13.49 16.12 -6.76
N GLU A 150 -13.50 17.42 -6.58
CA GLU A 150 -14.33 18.34 -7.35
C GLU A 150 -13.77 18.59 -8.77
N ASN A 151 -12.72 17.87 -9.19
CA ASN A 151 -12.01 18.03 -10.47
C ASN A 151 -11.54 19.47 -10.75
N GLN A 152 -11.48 20.32 -9.74
CA GLN A 152 -11.10 21.74 -9.89
C GLN A 152 -9.59 21.91 -10.11
N VAL A 153 -8.77 20.89 -9.81
CA VAL A 153 -7.32 20.99 -9.90
C VAL A 153 -6.68 19.72 -10.48
N SER A 154 -6.07 19.86 -11.65
CA SER A 154 -5.18 18.88 -12.27
C SER A 154 -3.71 19.35 -12.16
N VAL A 155 -2.76 18.41 -12.18
CA VAL A 155 -1.33 18.74 -12.28
C VAL A 155 -0.90 18.48 -13.71
N GLU A 156 -0.64 19.54 -14.46
CA GLU A 156 -0.21 19.47 -15.85
C GLU A 156 1.31 19.64 -15.99
N CYS A 157 1.84 19.26 -17.15
CA CYS A 157 3.24 19.52 -17.49
C CYS A 157 3.43 21.01 -17.84
N ASP A 158 4.33 21.69 -17.15
CA ASP A 158 4.81 23.00 -17.59
C ASP A 158 5.76 22.89 -18.80
N ALA A 159 6.14 24.05 -19.37
CA ALA A 159 7.00 24.12 -20.56
C ALA A 159 8.34 23.38 -20.34
N THR A 160 8.98 23.63 -19.18
CA THR A 160 10.23 22.98 -18.79
C THR A 160 10.09 21.46 -18.73
N CYS A 161 8.98 20.99 -18.18
CA CYS A 161 8.70 19.57 -18.04
C CYS A 161 8.44 18.88 -19.39
N LYS A 162 7.74 19.55 -20.32
CA LYS A 162 7.54 19.05 -21.68
C LYS A 162 8.87 18.97 -22.43
N GLU A 163 9.71 20.00 -22.32
CA GLU A 163 11.01 20.03 -22.97
C GLU A 163 11.94 18.94 -22.45
N MET A 164 12.00 18.76 -21.13
CA MET A 164 12.81 17.70 -20.53
C MET A 164 12.31 16.30 -20.91
N LYS A 165 10.99 16.11 -21.10
CA LYS A 165 10.44 14.84 -21.61
C LYS A 165 10.91 14.58 -23.04
N ARG A 166 10.90 15.61 -23.90
CA ARG A 166 11.32 15.53 -25.30
C ARG A 166 12.80 15.21 -25.43
N LYS A 167 13.67 15.93 -24.71
CA LYS A 167 15.11 15.63 -24.67
C LYS A 167 15.39 14.21 -24.18
N ALA A 168 14.65 13.74 -23.16
CA ALA A 168 14.82 12.38 -22.66
C ALA A 168 14.37 11.31 -23.67
N SER A 169 13.34 11.56 -24.49
CA SER A 169 12.97 10.63 -25.57
C SER A 169 13.98 10.66 -26.71
N GLU A 170 14.46 11.83 -27.10
CA GLU A 170 15.48 11.98 -28.16
C GLU A 170 16.78 11.27 -27.78
N VAL A 171 17.24 11.40 -26.53
CA VAL A 171 18.44 10.68 -26.03
C VAL A 171 18.22 9.16 -26.06
N LYS A 172 17.06 8.67 -25.59
CA LYS A 172 16.77 7.22 -25.62
C LYS A 172 16.69 6.66 -27.02
N GLU A 173 16.12 7.42 -27.96
CA GLU A 173 16.06 7.02 -29.37
C GLU A 173 17.45 7.02 -30.00
N ALA A 174 18.27 8.04 -29.72
CA ALA A 174 19.66 8.09 -30.18
C ALA A 174 20.50 6.93 -29.61
N GLU A 175 20.35 6.61 -28.32
CA GLU A 175 20.99 5.45 -27.67
C GLU A 175 20.54 4.13 -28.31
N ALA A 176 19.24 3.97 -28.57
CA ALA A 176 18.69 2.78 -29.22
C ALA A 176 19.19 2.63 -30.67
N ASN A 177 19.24 3.73 -31.42
CA ASN A 177 19.76 3.74 -32.79
C ASN A 177 21.26 3.47 -32.82
N ALA A 178 22.04 4.06 -31.91
CA ALA A 178 23.47 3.79 -31.78
C ALA A 178 23.75 2.32 -31.41
N ALA A 179 22.95 1.74 -30.50
CA ALA A 179 23.05 0.32 -30.17
C ALA A 179 22.74 -0.57 -31.38
N LEU A 180 21.71 -0.22 -32.18
CA LEU A 180 21.37 -0.94 -33.41
C LEU A 180 22.47 -0.84 -34.47
N GLU A 181 23.08 0.34 -34.65
CA GLU A 181 24.19 0.54 -35.58
C GLU A 181 25.45 -0.23 -35.14
N GLU A 182 25.75 -0.23 -33.85
CA GLU A 182 26.85 -1.02 -33.30
C GLU A 182 26.62 -2.53 -33.51
N GLU A 183 25.40 -3.02 -33.28
CA GLU A 183 25.04 -4.42 -33.53
C GLU A 183 25.18 -4.80 -35.01
N LYS A 184 24.67 -3.96 -35.91
CA LYS A 184 24.84 -4.15 -37.37
C LYS A 184 26.30 -4.20 -37.77
N ARG A 185 27.14 -3.32 -37.20
CA ARG A 185 28.58 -3.27 -37.47
C ARG A 185 29.28 -4.54 -36.99
N ARG A 186 28.88 -5.08 -35.82
CA ARG A 186 29.39 -6.36 -35.30
C ARG A 186 29.00 -7.52 -36.21
N GLN A 187 27.73 -7.61 -36.62
CA GLN A 187 27.26 -8.65 -37.55
C GLN A 187 28.00 -8.61 -38.90
N GLN A 188 28.21 -7.42 -39.45
CA GLN A 188 28.94 -7.25 -40.71
C GLN A 188 30.41 -7.69 -40.57
N ALA A 189 31.07 -7.34 -39.47
CA ALA A 189 32.44 -7.77 -39.20
C ALA A 189 32.55 -9.30 -39.03
N GLU A 190 31.54 -9.95 -38.42
CA GLU A 190 31.49 -11.41 -38.31
C GLU A 190 31.32 -12.09 -39.67
N LEU A 191 30.43 -11.58 -40.53
CA LEU A 191 30.25 -12.08 -41.90
C LEU A 191 31.54 -11.92 -42.72
N GLU A 192 32.18 -10.76 -42.66
CA GLU A 192 33.45 -10.51 -43.35
C GLU A 192 34.57 -11.45 -42.84
N ALA A 193 34.66 -11.64 -41.52
CA ALA A 193 35.61 -12.57 -40.92
C ALA A 193 35.35 -14.02 -41.37
N PHE A 194 34.07 -14.42 -41.50
CA PHE A 194 33.68 -15.73 -42.01
C PHE A 194 34.07 -15.91 -43.49
N GLU A 195 33.78 -14.92 -44.35
CA GLU A 195 34.18 -14.95 -45.76
C GLU A 195 35.70 -15.03 -45.94
N ASN A 196 36.46 -14.26 -45.17
CA ASN A 196 37.92 -14.26 -45.22
C ASN A 196 38.50 -15.63 -44.81
N ARG A 197 37.90 -16.30 -43.82
CA ARG A 197 38.25 -17.69 -43.44
C ARG A 197 38.00 -18.69 -44.58
N LEU A 198 36.91 -18.53 -45.34
CA LEU A 198 36.62 -19.38 -46.51
C LEU A 198 37.61 -19.15 -47.67
N LYS A 199 37.94 -17.89 -47.99
CA LYS A 199 38.93 -17.53 -49.01
C LYS A 199 40.32 -18.10 -48.68
N GLY A 200 40.72 -18.07 -47.40
CA GLY A 200 41.96 -18.68 -46.93
C GLY A 200 42.03 -20.20 -47.16
N ARG A 201 40.91 -20.93 -47.00
CA ARG A 201 40.84 -22.38 -47.31
C ARG A 201 40.98 -22.66 -48.82
N ARG A 202 40.36 -21.84 -49.68
CA ARG A 202 40.48 -21.99 -51.15
C ARG A 202 41.90 -21.75 -51.68
N LYS A 203 42.66 -20.79 -51.13
CA LYS A 203 44.05 -20.56 -51.54
C LYS A 203 44.99 -21.71 -51.15
N LYS A 204 44.66 -22.45 -50.07
CA LYS A 204 45.39 -23.67 -49.65
C LYS A 204 45.02 -24.90 -50.50
N SER A 205 43.77 -25.02 -50.96
CA SER A 205 43.37 -26.03 -51.96
C SER A 205 44.08 -25.78 -53.30
N ARG A 206 44.14 -24.52 -53.79
CA ARG A 206 44.82 -24.22 -55.06
C ARG A 206 46.35 -24.42 -55.02
N LYS A 207 46.97 -24.48 -53.84
CA LYS A 207 48.41 -24.84 -53.67
C LYS A 207 48.62 -26.33 -53.37
N ARG A 208 47.54 -27.11 -53.29
CA ARG A 208 47.54 -28.58 -53.13
C ARG A 208 46.73 -29.24 -54.24
N ASP A 209 46.78 -28.68 -55.45
CA ASP A 209 46.30 -29.33 -56.67
C ASP A 209 47.21 -28.88 -57.84
N GLU A 210 48.51 -28.99 -57.66
CA GLU A 210 49.35 -29.45 -58.77
C GLU A 210 49.29 -30.98 -58.69
N VAL A 211 48.10 -31.54 -58.96
CA VAL A 211 47.98 -32.96 -59.24
C VAL A 211 48.70 -33.12 -60.57
N ALA A 212 49.94 -33.60 -60.51
CA ALA A 212 50.58 -34.18 -61.66
C ALA A 212 49.57 -35.16 -62.25
N VAL A 213 48.98 -34.82 -63.40
CA VAL A 213 48.21 -35.76 -64.18
C VAL A 213 49.24 -36.76 -64.66
N GLU A 214 49.39 -37.85 -63.91
CA GLU A 214 50.15 -39.03 -64.33
C GLU A 214 49.47 -39.54 -65.61
N LEU A 215 49.96 -39.07 -66.75
CA LEU A 215 49.59 -39.58 -68.06
C LEU A 215 49.88 -41.08 -68.07
N SER A 216 48.83 -41.88 -68.25
CA SER A 216 48.89 -43.34 -68.33
C SER A 216 50.06 -43.78 -69.24
N PRO A 217 50.83 -44.82 -68.86
CA PRO A 217 51.98 -45.33 -69.64
C PRO A 217 51.66 -45.58 -71.12
N TRP A 218 50.40 -45.89 -71.42
CA TRP A 218 49.89 -46.11 -72.78
C TRP A 218 49.92 -44.84 -73.66
N GLN A 219 49.74 -43.65 -73.09
CA GLN A 219 49.83 -42.39 -73.84
C GLN A 219 51.27 -42.05 -74.24
N LYS A 220 52.26 -42.39 -73.41
CA LYS A 220 53.69 -42.23 -73.76
C LYS A 220 54.11 -43.22 -74.86
N TYR A 221 53.66 -44.47 -74.79
CA TYR A 221 54.00 -45.48 -75.81
C TYR A 221 53.24 -45.31 -77.14
N LYS A 222 52.02 -44.75 -77.13
CA LYS A 222 51.24 -44.51 -78.36
C LYS A 222 51.96 -43.59 -79.36
N SER A 223 52.67 -42.56 -78.87
CA SER A 223 53.42 -41.65 -79.74
C SER A 223 54.65 -42.31 -80.38
N TYR A 224 55.18 -43.36 -79.77
CA TYR A 224 56.36 -44.10 -80.28
C TYR A 224 55.97 -45.31 -81.14
N LEU A 225 54.82 -45.93 -80.86
CA LEU A 225 54.31 -47.08 -81.61
C LEU A 225 53.88 -46.71 -83.04
N LEU A 226 53.26 -45.53 -83.24
CA LEU A 226 52.80 -45.09 -84.57
C LEU A 226 53.93 -44.98 -85.62
N PRO A 227 55.06 -44.30 -85.37
CA PRO A 227 56.15 -44.22 -86.33
C PRO A 227 56.85 -45.58 -86.53
N VAL A 228 56.99 -46.39 -85.48
CA VAL A 228 57.62 -47.72 -85.59
C VAL A 228 56.77 -48.65 -86.46
N CYS A 229 55.45 -48.67 -86.27
CA CYS A 229 54.55 -49.44 -87.14
C CYS A 229 54.61 -48.97 -88.60
N ALA A 230 54.69 -47.65 -88.85
CA ALA A 230 54.82 -47.12 -90.19
C ALA A 230 56.12 -47.56 -90.89
N VAL A 231 57.24 -47.57 -90.15
CA VAL A 231 58.54 -48.05 -90.67
C VAL A 231 58.49 -49.55 -90.98
N VAL A 232 57.93 -50.36 -90.09
CA VAL A 232 57.81 -51.81 -90.31
C VAL A 232 56.93 -52.12 -91.52
N VAL A 233 55.80 -51.42 -91.68
CA VAL A 233 54.93 -51.59 -92.86
C VAL A 233 55.64 -51.16 -94.14
N ALA A 234 56.40 -50.05 -94.12
CA ALA A 234 57.17 -49.61 -95.28
C ALA A 234 58.26 -50.63 -95.68
N VAL A 235 58.96 -51.21 -94.70
CA VAL A 235 59.96 -52.25 -94.93
C VAL A 235 59.33 -53.53 -95.46
N LEU A 236 58.20 -53.96 -94.91
CA LEU A 236 57.46 -55.14 -95.41
C LEU A 236 56.94 -54.91 -96.82
N MET A 237 56.36 -53.75 -97.11
CA MET A 237 55.92 -53.40 -98.47
C MET A 237 57.09 -53.37 -99.44
N TRP A 238 58.26 -52.86 -99.02
CA TRP A 238 59.48 -52.89 -99.83
C TRP A 238 59.96 -54.31 -100.10
N TYR A 239 60.00 -55.19 -99.09
CA TYR A 239 60.35 -56.60 -99.26
C TYR A 239 59.34 -57.37 -100.11
N ILE A 240 58.04 -57.04 -100.05
CA ILE A 240 57.02 -57.67 -100.90
C ILE A 240 57.13 -57.19 -102.36
N PHE A 241 57.48 -55.92 -102.58
CA PHE A 241 57.66 -55.37 -103.94
C PHE A 241 58.98 -55.74 -104.60
N HIS A 242 60.03 -56.03 -103.81
CA HIS A 242 61.37 -56.35 -104.32
C HIS A 242 61.81 -57.81 -104.06
N GLY A 243 61.01 -58.60 -103.36
CA GLY A 243 61.30 -60.01 -103.05
C GLY A 243 60.45 -61.02 -103.82
N VAL A 244 59.71 -60.57 -104.85
CA VAL A 244 58.96 -61.42 -105.76
C VAL A 244 59.49 -61.19 -107.18
N ASP A 245 60.67 -61.76 -107.44
CA ASP A 245 61.15 -62.17 -108.76
C ASP A 245 61.16 -63.71 -108.78
#